data_AF-A0A519VC84-F1
#
_entry.id   AF-A0A519VC84-F1
#
_cell.length_a   1.000
_cell.length_b   1.000
_cell.length_c   1.000
_cell.angle_alpha   90.00
_cell.angle_beta   90.00
_cell.angle_gamma   90.00
#
_symmetry.space_group_name_H-M   'P 1'
#
loop_
_entity.id
_entity.type
_entity.pdbx_description
1 polymer ?
#
loop_
_entity_poly.entity_id
_entity_poly.type
_entity_poly.pdbx_seq_one_letter_code
_entity_poly.pdbx_strand_id
1 'polypeptide(L)'
;MEKTNYSRRDLMKMMSLTMVGSSILPFLAEASIADKSDYFDQSPKAIHIKKGVGKAAVVGGMDLIFKLTKAQTSGHMGCDEVTIKPGFLGAPPHLHKTFDEVCYVQEGTVTILVGEEVFEVNAGDWHLRPKGIVHTFWNAGQRNAKFIDIYLPGGHEQYMMDLASLFENNGKPKPEDFIALAKKHDIV
;
A
#
# COMPACT_ATOMS: atom_id res chain seq x y z
N MET A 1 -5.75 -17.27 -24.55
CA MET A 1 -6.48 -15.99 -24.42
C MET A 1 -5.48 -14.87 -24.55
N GLU A 2 -5.44 -14.25 -25.73
CA GLU A 2 -4.47 -13.22 -26.10
C GLU A 2 -4.89 -11.90 -25.44
N LYS A 3 -4.01 -11.31 -24.63
CA LYS A 3 -4.29 -10.00 -23.99
C LYS A 3 -4.06 -8.93 -25.04
N THR A 4 -5.13 -8.37 -25.60
CA THR A 4 -5.07 -7.20 -26.46
C THR A 4 -4.54 -6.00 -25.65
N ASN A 5 -3.32 -5.58 -25.92
CA ASN A 5 -2.79 -4.31 -25.41
C ASN A 5 -3.29 -3.19 -26.31
N TYR A 6 -4.28 -2.43 -25.85
CA TYR A 6 -4.73 -1.22 -26.54
C TYR A 6 -3.70 -0.10 -26.36
N SER A 7 -3.27 0.52 -27.47
CA SER A 7 -2.46 1.72 -27.39
C SER A 7 -3.31 2.93 -27.00
N ARG A 8 -2.66 4.00 -26.50
CA ARG A 8 -3.33 5.29 -26.25
C ARG A 8 -4.11 5.78 -27.47
N ARG A 9 -3.61 5.52 -28.67
CA ARG A 9 -4.26 5.89 -29.93
C ARG A 9 -5.54 5.08 -30.17
N ASP A 10 -5.55 3.80 -29.80
CA ASP A 10 -6.73 2.94 -29.95
C ASP A 10 -7.84 3.36 -29.00
N LEU A 11 -7.48 3.69 -27.76
CA LEU A 11 -8.39 4.24 -26.76
C LEU A 11 -8.99 5.58 -27.20
N MET A 12 -8.18 6.50 -27.72
CA MET A 12 -8.67 7.81 -28.18
C MET A 12 -9.59 7.71 -29.40
N LYS A 13 -9.32 6.79 -30.34
CA LYS A 13 -10.23 6.50 -31.46
C LYS A 13 -11.57 5.96 -30.97
N MET A 14 -11.53 5.04 -30.00
CA MET A 14 -12.74 4.45 -29.42
C MET A 14 -13.61 5.50 -28.70
N MET A 15 -12.99 6.41 -27.94
CA MET A 15 -13.69 7.50 -27.27
C MET A 15 -14.27 8.53 -28.24
N SER A 16 -13.59 8.82 -29.36
CA SER A 16 -14.05 9.79 -30.36
C SER A 16 -15.30 9.38 -31.12
N LEU A 17 -15.58 8.06 -31.23
CA LEU A 17 -16.81 7.56 -31.84
C LEU A 17 -18.07 7.86 -31.01
N THR A 18 -17.94 8.14 -29.72
CA THR A 18 -19.07 8.33 -28.78
C THR A 18 -19.52 9.78 -28.61
N MET A 19 -18.78 10.78 -29.12
CA MET A 19 -19.07 12.22 -28.86
C MET A 19 -19.67 13.00 -30.05
N VAL A 20 -19.96 12.37 -31.19
CA VAL A 20 -20.68 13.03 -32.29
C VAL A 20 -22.19 12.93 -32.02
N GLY A 21 -22.69 13.72 -31.08
CA GLY A 21 -24.12 13.76 -30.81
C GLY A 21 -24.51 14.49 -29.53
N SER A 22 -24.18 15.78 -29.41
CA SER A 22 -24.92 16.79 -28.61
C SER A 22 -24.24 18.14 -28.76
N SER A 23 -24.83 19.04 -29.54
CA SER A 23 -24.46 20.45 -29.65
C SER A 23 -25.56 21.33 -29.04
N ILE A 24 -25.18 22.55 -28.59
CA ILE A 24 -25.99 23.70 -28.09
C ILE A 24 -26.14 23.72 -26.54
N LEU A 25 -25.69 24.70 -25.73
CA LEU A 25 -25.07 26.04 -25.89
C LEU A 25 -24.26 26.42 -24.60
N PRO A 26 -23.42 27.47 -24.66
CA PRO A 26 -22.44 27.90 -23.65
C PRO A 26 -22.99 28.98 -22.70
N PHE A 27 -22.62 28.93 -21.42
CA PHE A 27 -22.67 30.10 -20.54
C PHE A 27 -21.74 29.90 -19.32
N LEU A 28 -20.75 30.79 -19.22
CA LEU A 28 -19.98 31.18 -18.03
C LEU A 28 -19.32 30.09 -17.17
N ALA A 29 -18.03 29.87 -17.46
CA ALA A 29 -17.01 30.01 -16.42
C ALA A 29 -15.68 30.33 -17.10
N GLU A 30 -15.43 31.62 -17.34
CA GLU A 30 -14.07 32.17 -17.34
C GLU A 30 -13.50 32.05 -15.92
N ALA A 31 -13.29 30.81 -15.47
CA ALA A 31 -12.31 30.55 -14.45
C ALA A 31 -10.98 30.65 -15.18
N SER A 32 -10.30 31.77 -15.00
CA SER A 32 -8.88 31.98 -15.28
C SER A 32 -8.16 30.65 -15.44
N ILE A 33 -7.76 30.34 -16.68
CA ILE A 33 -6.75 29.33 -16.93
C ILE A 33 -5.45 29.94 -16.39
N ALA A 34 -5.33 29.96 -15.06
CA ALA A 34 -4.05 30.10 -14.41
C ALA A 34 -3.16 29.04 -15.03
N ASP A 35 -1.97 29.45 -15.46
CA ASP A 35 -0.97 28.62 -16.11
C ASP A 35 -0.80 27.30 -15.36
N LYS A 36 -1.49 26.25 -15.83
CA LYS A 36 -1.52 24.92 -15.18
C LYS A 36 -0.27 24.10 -15.50
N SER A 37 0.72 24.70 -16.16
CA SER A 37 1.97 24.01 -16.53
C SER A 37 2.72 23.48 -15.29
N ASP A 38 2.65 24.20 -14.16
CA ASP A 38 3.29 23.79 -12.90
C ASP A 38 2.62 22.61 -12.18
N TYR A 39 1.37 22.26 -12.50
CA TYR A 39 0.71 21.07 -11.92
C TYR A 39 1.28 19.75 -12.47
N PHE A 40 1.89 19.77 -13.65
CA PHE A 40 2.28 18.55 -14.36
C PHE A 40 3.74 18.16 -14.18
N ASP A 41 4.61 19.04 -13.67
CA ASP A 41 6.06 18.77 -13.60
C ASP A 41 6.46 17.83 -12.44
N GLN A 42 5.61 17.69 -11.42
CA GLN A 42 5.83 16.78 -10.28
C GLN A 42 4.78 15.67 -10.14
N SER A 43 3.97 15.46 -11.18
CA SER A 43 2.95 14.41 -11.16
C SER A 43 3.59 13.02 -11.22
N PRO A 44 3.13 12.05 -10.41
CA PRO A 44 3.71 10.71 -10.42
C PRO A 44 3.54 10.06 -11.80
N LYS A 45 4.58 9.36 -12.25
CA LYS A 45 4.54 8.63 -13.52
C LYS A 45 3.53 7.48 -13.41
N ALA A 46 2.86 7.16 -14.51
CA ALA A 46 2.03 5.97 -14.59
C ALA A 46 2.89 4.72 -14.36
N ILE A 47 2.51 3.90 -13.38
CA ILE A 47 3.21 2.67 -13.00
C ILE A 47 2.26 1.48 -13.15
N HIS A 48 2.71 0.43 -13.82
CA HIS A 48 2.01 -0.85 -13.91
C HIS A 48 2.90 -1.94 -13.31
N ILE A 49 2.46 -2.53 -12.19
CA ILE A 49 3.13 -3.63 -11.53
C ILE A 49 2.31 -4.89 -11.76
N LYS A 50 2.89 -5.92 -12.38
CA LYS A 50 2.23 -7.21 -12.59
C LYS A 50 2.13 -7.97 -11.26
N LYS A 51 1.17 -8.90 -11.15
CA LYS A 51 1.04 -9.83 -10.02
C LYS A 51 2.39 -10.48 -9.70
N GLY A 52 2.75 -10.53 -8.41
CA GLY A 52 3.99 -11.16 -7.93
C GLY A 52 5.28 -10.38 -8.23
N VAL A 53 5.22 -9.26 -8.95
CA VAL A 53 6.39 -8.40 -9.19
C VAL A 53 6.54 -7.39 -8.05
N GLY A 54 7.78 -7.16 -7.61
CA GLY A 54 8.15 -6.22 -6.57
C GLY A 54 9.46 -6.62 -5.91
N LYS A 55 10.04 -5.75 -5.07
CA LYS A 55 11.16 -6.15 -4.21
C LYS A 55 10.60 -7.09 -3.14
N ALA A 56 11.17 -8.28 -3.02
CA ALA A 56 10.76 -9.26 -2.00
C ALA A 56 11.65 -9.16 -0.76
N ALA A 57 11.07 -9.38 0.41
CA ALA A 57 11.78 -9.42 1.69
C ALA A 57 11.08 -10.36 2.67
N VAL A 58 11.80 -10.77 3.72
CA VAL A 58 11.23 -11.51 4.86
C VAL A 58 11.48 -10.70 6.12
N VAL A 59 10.43 -10.40 6.87
CA VAL A 59 10.49 -9.63 8.12
C VAL A 59 9.62 -10.30 9.16
N GLY A 60 10.19 -10.69 10.31
CA GLY A 60 9.41 -11.26 11.41
C GLY A 60 8.65 -12.55 11.07
N GLY A 61 9.06 -13.29 10.03
CA GLY A 61 8.33 -14.46 9.52
C GLY A 61 7.22 -14.14 8.52
N MET A 62 7.03 -12.86 8.18
CA MET A 62 6.19 -12.41 7.08
C MET A 62 6.98 -12.37 5.76
N ASP A 63 6.37 -12.85 4.68
CA ASP A 63 6.90 -12.70 3.32
C ASP A 63 6.27 -11.44 2.70
N LEU A 64 7.10 -10.46 2.32
CA LEU A 64 6.65 -9.19 1.73
C LEU A 64 7.03 -9.08 0.26
N ILE A 65 6.15 -8.43 -0.52
CA ILE A 65 6.44 -7.95 -1.87
C ILE A 65 6.04 -6.47 -1.96
N PHE A 66 7.03 -5.58 -1.92
CA PHE A 66 6.82 -4.14 -2.02
C PHE A 66 6.26 -3.73 -3.38
N LYS A 67 5.20 -2.90 -3.38
CA LYS A 67 4.50 -2.46 -4.59
C LYS A 67 4.80 -1.01 -4.93
N LEU A 68 4.07 -0.10 -4.30
CA LEU A 68 4.18 1.33 -4.54
C LEU A 68 4.76 2.00 -3.31
N THR A 69 5.66 2.95 -3.52
CA THR A 69 6.29 3.70 -2.43
C THR A 69 5.73 5.11 -2.35
N LYS A 70 5.93 5.74 -1.19
CA LYS A 70 5.67 7.16 -0.95
C LYS A 70 6.22 8.05 -2.07
N ALA A 71 7.43 7.78 -2.54
CA ALA A 71 8.06 8.56 -3.62
C ALA A 71 7.34 8.41 -4.97
N GLN A 72 6.80 7.21 -5.25
CA GLN A 72 6.08 6.93 -6.49
C GLN A 72 4.66 7.51 -6.51
N THR A 73 4.13 7.88 -5.34
CA THR A 73 2.74 8.33 -5.16
C THR A 73 2.66 9.78 -4.71
N SER A 74 3.75 10.53 -4.83
CA SER A 74 3.84 11.92 -4.35
C SER A 74 3.43 12.08 -2.89
N GLY A 75 3.75 11.08 -2.06
CA GLY A 75 3.45 11.09 -0.63
C GLY A 75 2.12 10.46 -0.23
N HIS A 76 1.20 10.24 -1.17
CA HIS A 76 -0.17 9.88 -0.85
C HIS A 76 -0.30 8.52 -0.18
N MET A 77 0.46 7.52 -0.64
CA MET A 77 0.41 6.19 -0.06
C MET A 77 1.66 5.34 -0.35
N GLY A 78 1.88 4.32 0.47
CA GLY A 78 2.76 3.21 0.15
C GLY A 78 2.02 1.91 0.36
N CYS A 79 2.44 0.82 -0.28
CA CYS A 79 1.83 -0.48 -0.07
C CYS A 79 2.74 -1.65 -0.41
N ASP A 80 2.43 -2.79 0.20
CA ASP A 80 3.04 -4.09 -0.07
C ASP A 80 2.00 -5.22 -0.01
N GLU A 81 2.34 -6.33 -0.65
CA GLU A 81 1.63 -7.59 -0.44
C GLU A 81 2.34 -8.36 0.68
N VAL A 82 1.59 -8.81 1.68
CA VAL A 82 2.10 -9.54 2.83
C VAL A 82 1.51 -10.95 2.84
N THR A 83 2.33 -11.94 3.18
CA THR A 83 1.88 -13.31 3.49
C THR A 83 2.35 -13.71 4.88
N ILE A 84 1.43 -14.20 5.71
CA ILE A 84 1.70 -14.70 7.06
C ILE A 84 1.31 -16.18 7.14
N LYS A 85 2.23 -17.01 7.63
CA LYS A 85 2.00 -18.44 7.85
C LYS A 85 1.09 -18.68 9.07
N PRO A 86 0.38 -19.82 9.13
CA PRO A 86 -0.40 -20.23 10.32
C PRO A 86 0.38 -20.07 11.63
N GLY A 87 -0.23 -19.45 12.63
CA GLY A 87 0.34 -19.30 13.97
C GLY A 87 1.42 -18.21 14.12
N PHE A 88 1.73 -17.46 13.06
CA PHE A 88 2.70 -16.36 13.14
C PHE A 88 2.02 -15.04 13.48
N LEU A 89 2.68 -14.30 14.37
CA LEU A 89 2.40 -12.90 14.67
C LEU A 89 3.02 -12.04 13.56
N GLY A 90 2.24 -11.13 12.99
CA GLY A 90 2.72 -10.21 11.96
C GLY A 90 3.60 -9.11 12.54
N ALA A 91 3.12 -8.45 13.59
CA ALA A 91 3.88 -7.43 14.32
C ALA A 91 3.54 -7.45 15.81
N PRO A 92 4.49 -7.16 16.72
CA PRO A 92 4.17 -6.87 18.12
C PRO A 92 3.13 -5.74 18.24
N PRO A 93 2.34 -5.65 19.33
CA PRO A 93 1.46 -4.52 19.56
C PRO A 93 2.21 -3.19 19.52
N HIS A 94 1.73 -2.26 18.70
CA HIS A 94 2.35 -0.95 18.48
C HIS A 94 1.31 0.06 18.00
N LEU A 95 1.70 1.34 17.90
CA LEU A 95 0.92 2.38 17.23
C LEU A 95 1.78 3.25 16.32
N HIS A 96 1.10 3.97 15.44
CA HIS A 96 1.66 5.04 14.62
C HIS A 96 1.03 6.38 15.00
N LYS A 97 1.80 7.46 15.05
CA LYS A 97 1.26 8.79 15.36
C LYS A 97 0.76 9.52 14.12
N THR A 98 1.28 9.19 12.94
CA THR A 98 1.17 10.05 11.76
C THR A 98 0.47 9.43 10.55
N PHE A 99 0.28 8.11 10.52
CA PHE A 99 -0.36 7.43 9.39
C PHE A 99 -1.29 6.29 9.82
N ASP A 100 -2.33 6.08 9.02
CA ASP A 100 -3.27 4.98 9.16
C ASP A 100 -2.79 3.79 8.30
N GLU A 101 -3.21 2.57 8.66
CA GLU A 101 -2.97 1.37 7.85
C GLU A 101 -4.29 0.74 7.38
N VAL A 102 -4.37 0.38 6.11
CA VAL A 102 -5.54 -0.27 5.51
C VAL A 102 -5.14 -1.63 4.97
N CYS A 103 -5.78 -2.67 5.51
CA CYS A 103 -5.61 -4.05 5.09
C CYS A 103 -6.75 -4.46 4.14
N TYR A 104 -6.41 -5.10 3.03
CA TYR A 104 -7.34 -5.84 2.17
C TYR A 104 -6.89 -7.29 2.03
N VAL A 105 -7.70 -8.23 2.51
CA VAL A 105 -7.32 -9.64 2.51
C VAL A 105 -7.65 -10.28 1.16
N GLN A 106 -6.63 -10.84 0.51
CA GLN A 106 -6.76 -11.52 -0.78
C GLN A 106 -7.08 -13.01 -0.60
N GLU A 107 -6.44 -13.66 0.36
CA GLU A 107 -6.55 -15.11 0.61
C GLU A 107 -6.44 -15.40 2.11
N GLY A 108 -7.22 -16.37 2.61
CA GLY A 108 -7.22 -16.74 4.02
C GLY A 108 -7.96 -15.73 4.91
N THR A 109 -7.54 -15.66 6.18
CA THR A 109 -8.12 -14.78 7.21
C THR A 109 -6.99 -14.18 8.02
N VAL A 110 -7.02 -12.87 8.24
CA VAL A 110 -6.11 -12.16 9.15
C VAL A 110 -6.87 -11.79 10.40
N THR A 111 -6.35 -12.12 11.57
CA THR A 111 -6.92 -11.67 12.84
C THR A 111 -6.21 -10.38 13.26
N ILE A 112 -6.98 -9.34 13.58
CA ILE A 112 -6.45 -8.01 13.89
C ILE A 112 -7.03 -7.55 15.24
N LEU A 113 -6.18 -7.05 16.13
CA LEU A 113 -6.57 -6.34 17.35
C LEU A 113 -6.40 -4.84 17.11
N VAL A 114 -7.40 -4.03 17.43
CA VAL A 114 -7.31 -2.57 17.48
C VAL A 114 -7.93 -2.09 18.79
N GLY A 115 -7.10 -1.49 19.66
CA GLY A 115 -7.52 -1.14 21.01
C GLY A 115 -7.91 -2.40 21.79
N GLU A 116 -9.20 -2.55 22.08
CA GLU A 116 -9.77 -3.69 22.81
C GLU A 116 -10.55 -4.66 21.90
N GLU A 117 -10.71 -4.32 20.62
CA GLU A 117 -11.56 -5.08 19.69
C GLU A 117 -10.72 -6.01 18.80
N VAL A 118 -11.18 -7.26 18.66
CA VAL A 118 -10.56 -8.27 17.79
C VAL A 118 -11.47 -8.54 16.60
N PHE A 119 -10.88 -8.49 15.40
CA PHE A 119 -11.56 -8.68 14.13
C PHE A 119 -10.97 -9.88 13.40
N GLU A 120 -11.83 -10.74 12.84
CA GLU A 120 -11.45 -11.71 11.82
C GLU A 120 -11.74 -11.12 10.43
N VAL A 121 -10.68 -10.78 9.70
CA VAL A 121 -10.76 -10.14 8.39
C VAL A 121 -10.57 -11.22 7.34
N ASN A 122 -11.63 -11.61 6.63
CA ASN A 122 -11.60 -12.72 5.69
C ASN A 122 -11.24 -12.25 4.28
N ALA A 123 -10.90 -13.18 3.39
CA ALA A 123 -10.67 -12.87 1.99
C ALA A 123 -11.84 -12.10 1.35
N GLY A 124 -11.53 -10.93 0.77
CA GLY A 124 -12.49 -9.97 0.23
C GLY A 124 -12.83 -8.82 1.20
N ASP A 125 -12.50 -8.94 2.47
CA ASP A 125 -12.79 -7.93 3.48
C ASP A 125 -11.68 -6.86 3.54
N TRP A 126 -12.09 -5.68 4.02
CA TRP A 126 -11.22 -4.55 4.29
C TRP A 126 -11.21 -4.23 5.78
N HIS A 127 -10.08 -3.76 6.29
CA HIS A 127 -9.97 -3.32 7.67
C HIS A 127 -9.05 -2.10 7.78
N LEU A 128 -9.44 -1.12 8.59
CA LEU A 128 -8.66 0.08 8.89
C LEU A 128 -8.09 -0.02 10.30
N ARG A 129 -6.78 0.21 10.44
CA ARG A 129 -6.09 0.44 11.71
C ARG A 129 -5.78 1.93 11.83
N PRO A 130 -6.55 2.69 12.63
CA PRO A 130 -6.34 4.12 12.75
C PRO A 130 -5.04 4.45 13.50
N LYS A 131 -4.39 5.53 13.10
CA LYS A 131 -3.28 6.14 13.85
C LYS A 131 -3.70 6.48 15.27
N GLY A 132 -2.73 6.43 16.19
CA GLY A 132 -2.91 6.74 17.60
C GLY A 132 -3.58 5.63 18.42
N ILE A 133 -3.96 4.51 17.80
CA ILE A 133 -4.55 3.37 18.47
C ILE A 133 -3.59 2.17 18.37
N VAL A 134 -3.31 1.56 19.53
CA VAL A 134 -2.49 0.34 19.59
C VAL A 134 -3.18 -0.77 18.81
N HIS A 135 -2.43 -1.45 17.96
CA HIS A 135 -2.92 -2.56 17.18
C HIS A 135 -1.84 -3.62 16.93
N THR A 136 -2.29 -4.80 16.54
CA THR A 136 -1.46 -5.93 16.09
C THR A 136 -2.28 -6.81 15.15
N PHE A 137 -1.62 -7.71 14.43
CA PHE A 137 -2.26 -8.67 13.54
C PHE A 137 -1.50 -9.99 13.51
N TRP A 138 -2.21 -11.09 13.32
CA TRP A 138 -1.64 -12.43 13.24
C TRP A 138 -2.51 -13.33 12.37
N ASN A 139 -1.99 -14.51 12.05
CA ASN A 139 -2.76 -15.55 11.37
C ASN A 139 -3.15 -16.65 12.37
N ALA A 140 -4.37 -16.59 12.89
CA ALA A 140 -4.94 -17.62 13.78
C ALA A 140 -5.40 -18.89 13.02
N GLY A 141 -5.44 -18.84 11.69
CA GLY A 141 -5.98 -19.89 10.84
C GLY A 141 -5.01 -21.04 10.59
N GLN A 142 -5.46 -22.01 9.78
CA GLN A 142 -4.70 -23.20 9.39
C GLN A 142 -4.05 -23.11 8.01
N ARG A 143 -4.26 -21.99 7.29
CA ARG A 143 -3.70 -21.74 5.96
C ARG A 143 -3.00 -20.39 5.95
N ASN A 144 -2.10 -20.17 4.98
CA ASN A 144 -1.49 -18.85 4.80
C ASN A 144 -2.58 -17.78 4.62
N ALA A 145 -2.35 -16.62 5.22
CA ALA A 145 -3.14 -15.42 5.00
C ALA A 145 -2.33 -14.49 4.12
N LYS A 146 -2.92 -14.03 3.02
CA LYS A 146 -2.30 -13.08 2.08
C LYS A 146 -3.16 -11.84 1.96
N PHE A 147 -2.56 -10.68 2.12
CA PHE A 147 -3.26 -9.39 2.09
C PHE A 147 -2.40 -8.29 1.46
N ILE A 148 -3.04 -7.18 1.14
CA ILE A 148 -2.37 -5.92 0.78
C ILE A 148 -2.44 -5.04 2.01
N ASP A 149 -1.31 -4.46 2.40
CA ASP A 149 -1.27 -3.39 3.39
C ASP A 149 -0.99 -2.05 2.71
N ILE A 150 -1.75 -1.03 3.07
CA ILE A 150 -1.70 0.31 2.48
C ILE A 150 -1.51 1.34 3.59
N TYR A 151 -0.50 2.18 3.45
CA TYR A 151 -0.12 3.18 4.43
C TYR A 151 -0.53 4.58 3.97
N LEU A 152 -1.23 5.33 4.82
CA LEU A 152 -1.84 6.62 4.48
C LEU A 152 -1.51 7.70 5.53
N PRO A 153 -0.66 8.70 5.21
CA PRO A 153 0.19 8.81 4.02
C PRO A 153 1.28 7.72 3.97
N GLY A 154 1.94 7.58 2.81
CA GLY A 154 3.00 6.59 2.63
C GLY A 154 4.24 6.85 3.51
N GLY A 155 5.10 5.84 3.61
CA GLY A 155 6.40 5.89 4.29
C GLY A 155 6.70 4.66 5.16
N HIS A 156 5.68 3.91 5.59
CA HIS A 156 5.88 2.70 6.38
C HIS A 156 6.48 1.56 5.54
N GLU A 157 6.24 1.52 4.24
CA GLU A 157 6.91 0.55 3.35
C GLU A 157 8.44 0.70 3.40
N GLN A 158 8.94 1.93 3.63
CA GLN A 158 10.38 2.17 3.80
C GLN A 158 10.90 1.64 5.14
N TYR A 159 10.08 1.70 6.20
CA TYR A 159 10.42 1.05 7.48
C TYR A 159 10.62 -0.45 7.29
N MET A 160 9.68 -1.10 6.59
CA MET A 160 9.74 -2.53 6.31
C MET A 160 10.94 -2.90 5.43
N MET A 161 11.29 -2.07 4.46
CA MET A 161 12.53 -2.24 3.67
C MET A 161 13.79 -2.10 4.53
N ASP A 162 13.86 -1.07 5.37
CA ASP A 162 15.01 -0.82 6.24
C ASP A 162 15.16 -1.96 7.28
N LEU A 163 14.04 -2.47 7.80
CA LEU A 163 13.99 -3.57 8.74
C LEU A 163 14.48 -4.88 8.10
N ALA A 164 14.08 -5.15 6.86
CA ALA A 164 14.59 -6.29 6.09
C ALA A 164 16.11 -6.18 5.86
N SER A 165 16.61 -4.99 5.56
CA SER A 165 18.03 -4.76 5.31
C SER A 165 18.93 -4.99 6.53
N LEU A 166 18.39 -4.95 7.76
CA LEU A 166 19.15 -5.32 8.96
C LEU A 166 19.62 -6.79 8.96
N PHE A 167 18.96 -7.66 8.21
CA PHE A 167 19.29 -9.09 8.12
C PHE A 167 20.03 -9.47 6.82
N GLU A 168 20.18 -8.54 5.89
CA GLU A 168 20.98 -8.74 4.67
C GLU A 168 22.45 -9.01 5.03
N ASN A 169 23.17 -9.73 4.16
CA ASN A 169 24.60 -10.04 4.33
C ASN A 169 24.97 -10.73 5.67
N ASN A 170 24.09 -11.61 6.18
CA ASN A 170 24.23 -12.27 7.49
C ASN A 170 24.24 -11.29 8.67
N GLY A 171 23.54 -10.15 8.53
CA GLY A 171 23.33 -9.20 9.61
C GLY A 171 22.75 -9.86 10.85
N LYS A 172 23.29 -9.49 12.01
CA LYS A 172 22.82 -9.92 13.33
C LYS A 172 22.43 -8.67 14.12
N PRO A 173 21.27 -8.06 13.79
CA PRO A 173 20.87 -6.82 14.43
C PRO A 173 20.70 -7.02 15.92
N LYS A 174 21.11 -6.02 16.67
CA LYS A 174 20.96 -5.96 18.12
C LYS A 174 19.64 -5.28 18.47
N PRO A 175 19.12 -5.45 19.70
CA PRO A 175 17.92 -4.75 20.16
C PRO A 175 17.92 -3.24 19.88
N GLU A 176 19.08 -2.59 19.98
CA GLU A 176 19.21 -1.15 19.76
C GLU A 176 18.94 -0.74 18.31
N ASP A 177 19.26 -1.61 17.34
CA ASP A 177 19.02 -1.34 15.91
C ASP A 177 17.52 -1.26 15.62
N PHE A 178 16.73 -2.17 16.24
CA PHE A 178 15.27 -2.17 16.12
C PHE A 178 14.66 -0.93 16.77
N ILE A 179 15.13 -0.54 17.95
CA ILE A 179 14.64 0.65 18.67
C ILE A 179 14.95 1.92 17.87
N ALA A 180 16.16 2.04 17.35
CA ALA A 180 16.56 3.18 16.53
C ALA A 180 15.70 3.29 15.27
N LEU A 181 15.42 2.15 14.61
CA LEU A 181 14.60 2.12 13.41
C LEU A 181 13.13 2.41 13.72
N ALA A 182 12.55 1.81 14.76
CA ALA A 182 11.19 2.07 15.21
C ALA A 182 10.96 3.56 15.49
N LYS A 183 11.89 4.19 16.23
CA LYS A 183 11.85 5.63 16.52
C LYS A 183 11.91 6.50 15.27
N LYS A 184 12.74 6.13 14.28
CA LYS A 184 12.89 6.86 13.01
C LYS A 184 11.61 6.83 12.18
N HIS A 185 10.83 5.75 12.26
CA HIS A 185 9.70 5.48 11.39
C HIS A 185 8.32 5.54 12.06
N ASP A 186 8.24 6.16 13.23
CA ASP A 186 6.96 6.34 13.95
C ASP A 186 6.28 5.01 14.32
N ILE A 187 7.09 4.07 14.81
CA ILE A 187 6.64 2.82 15.45
C ILE A 187 6.84 3.00 16.95
N VAL A 188 5.74 2.96 17.71
CA VAL A 188 5.68 3.29 19.15
C VAL A 188 5.12 2.13 19.95
#